data_AF-A0A941WE58-F1
#
_entry.id   AF-A0A941WE58-F1
#
_cell.length_a   1.000
_cell.length_b   1.000
_cell.length_c   1.000
_cell.angle_alpha   90.00
_cell.angle_beta   90.00
_cell.angle_gamma   90.00
#
_symmetry.space_group_name_H-M   'P 1'
#
loop_
_entity.id
_entity.type
_entity.pdbx_description
1 polymer ?
#
loop_
_entity_poly.entity_id
_entity_poly.type
_entity_poly.pdbx_seq_one_letter_code
_entity_poly.pdbx_strand_id
1 'polypeptide(L)' 'LAIVMGTEGDGLPPETIAEADYVVRIPMSSGVDSLNVAAAAAVAFWQLRAPQSP' A
#
# COMPACT_ATOMS: atom_id res chain seq x y z
N LEU A 1 -13.45 -4.48 -0.30
CA LEU A 1 -11.98 -4.39 -0.31
C LEU A 1 -11.56 -3.49 0.84
N ALA A 2 -10.68 -3.96 1.71
CA ALA A 2 -10.02 -3.13 2.71
C ALA A 2 -8.54 -3.01 2.34
N ILE A 3 -7.96 -1.83 2.53
CA ILE A 3 -6.53 -1.59 2.35
C ILE A 3 -5.96 -1.27 3.73
N VAL A 4 -4.97 -2.05 4.15
CA VAL A 4 -4.24 -1.83 5.40
C VAL A 4 -2.87 -1.28 5.04
N MET A 5 -2.47 -0.18 5.68
CA MET A 5 -1.18 0.48 5.43
C MET A 5 -0.46 0.71 6.75
N GLY A 6 0.84 0.41 6.75
CA GLY A 6 1.72 0.63 7.87
C GLY A 6 2.32 2.03 7.86
N THR A 7 3.09 2.36 8.88
CA THR A 7 3.82 3.64 8.96
C THR A 7 5.01 3.65 8.00
N GLU A 8 5.50 4.85 7.66
CA GLU A 8 6.60 5.08 6.70
C GLU A 8 7.95 4.45 7.12
N GLY A 9 8.09 3.97 8.37
CA GLY A 9 9.30 3.30 8.86
C GLY A 9 9.06 1.82 9.17
N ASP A 10 8.32 1.55 10.24
CA ASP A 10 8.15 0.19 10.76
C ASP A 10 7.23 -0.69 9.89
N GLY A 11 6.44 -0.07 9.02
CA GLY A 11 5.50 -0.79 8.16
C GLY A 11 4.35 -1.43 8.94
N LEU A 12 3.87 -2.57 8.46
CA LEU A 12 2.81 -3.33 9.11
C LEU A 12 3.42 -4.41 10.02
N PRO A 13 2.79 -4.70 11.18
CA PRO A 13 3.18 -5.83 12.00
C PRO A 13 3.14 -7.15 11.19
N PRO A 14 4.11 -8.05 11.38
CA PRO A 14 4.19 -9.31 10.61
C PRO A 14 2.91 -10.15 10.69
N GLU A 15 2.25 -10.18 11.84
CA GLU A 15 0.97 -10.84 12.05
C GLU A 15 -0.15 -10.24 11.20
N THR A 16 -0.16 -8.91 11.00
CA THR A 16 -1.14 -8.24 10.14
C THR A 16 -0.93 -8.59 8.68
N ILE A 17 0.33 -8.74 8.26
CA ILE A 17 0.70 -9.19 6.91
C ILE A 17 0.29 -10.65 6.68
N ALA A 18 0.48 -11.52 7.69
CA ALA A 18 0.16 -12.94 7.60
C ALA A 18 -1.35 -13.22 7.46
N GLU A 19 -2.19 -12.38 8.07
CA GLU A 19 -3.66 -12.49 8.00
C GLU A 19 -4.26 -11.84 6.73
N ALA A 20 -3.45 -11.14 5.91
CA ALA A 20 -3.94 -10.48 4.72
C ALA A 20 -4.15 -11.47 3.56
N ASP A 21 -5.30 -11.39 2.89
CA ASP A 21 -5.58 -12.19 1.68
C ASP A 21 -4.55 -11.94 0.56
N TYR A 22 -4.07 -10.69 0.47
CA TYR A 22 -3.10 -10.25 -0.52
C TYR A 22 -2.12 -9.26 0.10
N VAL A 23 -0.84 -9.42 -0.24
CA VAL A 23 0.23 -8.51 0.15
C VAL A 23 0.88 -7.95 -1.11
N VAL A 24 0.95 -6.62 -1.20
CA VAL A 24 1.56 -5.90 -2.32
C VAL A 24 2.54 -4.84 -1.81
N ARG A 25 3.51 -4.48 -2.65
CA ARG A 25 4.50 -3.43 -2.36
C ARG A 25 4.56 -2.45 -3.52
N ILE A 26 4.62 -1.15 -3.23
CA ILE A 26 4.95 -0.13 -4.23
C ILE A 26 6.46 -0.20 -4.47
N PRO A 27 6.94 -0.47 -5.70
CA PRO A 27 8.37 -0.51 -5.98
C PRO A 27 8.99 0.87 -5.78
N MET A 28 9.97 0.98 -4.89
CA MET A 28 10.73 2.22 -4.67
C MET A 28 11.94 2.27 -5.59
N SER A 29 12.23 3.45 -6.13
CA SER A 29 13.49 3.75 -6.83
C SER A 29 14.67 3.76 -5.86
N SER A 30 15.88 3.58 -6.39
CA SER A 30 17.11 3.57 -5.58
C SER A 30 17.26 4.83 -4.73
N GLY A 31 17.50 4.65 -3.42
CA GLY A 31 17.73 5.74 -2.48
C GLY A 31 16.47 6.27 -1.77
N VAL A 32 15.29 5.75 -2.09
CA VAL A 32 14.05 6.02 -1.36
C VAL A 32 13.61 4.74 -0.68
N ASP A 33 13.49 4.78 0.64
CA ASP A 33 13.11 3.60 1.43
C ASP A 33 11.60 3.32 1.36
N SER A 34 10.81 4.38 1.54
CA SER A 34 9.36 4.34 1.62
C SER A 34 8.71 5.63 1.12
N LEU A 35 7.38 5.58 0.99
CA LEU A 35 6.56 6.76 0.76
C LEU A 35 5.82 7.11 2.05
N ASN A 36 5.52 8.40 2.20
CA ASN A 36 4.50 8.83 3.14
C ASN A 36 3.19 8.06 2.94
N VAL A 37 2.57 7.66 4.07
CA VAL A 37 1.36 6.84 4.07
C VAL A 37 0.23 7.43 3.23
N ALA A 38 0.06 8.76 3.22
CA ALA A 38 -0.96 9.41 2.41
C ALA A 38 -0.66 9.31 0.90
N ALA A 39 0.62 9.40 0.51
CA ALA A 39 1.03 9.22 -0.88
C ALA A 39 0.87 7.76 -1.33
N ALA A 40 1.25 6.80 -0.48
CA ALA A 40 1.04 5.37 -0.73
C ALA A 40 -0.45 5.05 -0.88
N ALA A 41 -1.30 5.62 -0.01
CA ALA A 41 -2.76 5.48 -0.07
C ALA A 41 -3.33 6.01 -1.39
N ALA A 42 -2.90 7.20 -1.82
CA ALA A 42 -3.35 7.79 -3.07
C ALA A 42 -3.02 6.90 -4.27
N VAL A 43 -1.80 6.35 -4.34
CA VAL A 43 -1.38 5.41 -5.39
C VAL A 43 -2.22 4.13 -5.35
N ALA A 44 -2.42 3.54 -4.17
CA ALA A 44 -3.20 2.33 -4.01
C ALA A 44 -4.66 2.52 -4.44
N PHE A 45 -5.31 3.61 -3.99
CA PHE A 45 -6.68 3.92 -4.39
C PHE A 45 -6.81 4.23 -5.88
N TRP A 46 -5.84 4.94 -6.45
CA TRP A 46 -5.82 5.14 -7.89
C TRP A 46 -5.74 3.78 -8.60
N GLN A 47 -4.80 2.91 -8.25
CA GLN A 47 -4.64 1.63 -8.92
C GLN A 47 -5.87 0.70 -8.77
N LEU A 48 -6.52 0.72 -7.61
CA LEU A 48 -7.64 -0.15 -7.25
C LEU A 48 -9.01 0.45 -7.57
N ARG A 49 -9.06 1.65 -8.16
CA ARG A 49 -10.30 2.29 -8.57
C ARG A 49 -11.10 1.35 -9.49
N ALA A 50 -12.41 1.30 -9.30
CA ALA A 50 -13.28 0.59 -10.23
C ALA A 50 -13.10 1.19 -11.65
N PRO A 51 -13.14 0.37 -12.71
CA PRO A 51 -13.24 0.89 -14.06
C PRO A 51 -14.40 1.89 -14.11
N GLN A 52 -14.17 3.08 -14.67
CA GLN A 52 -15.28 3.97 -14.95
C GLN A 52 -16.12 3.27 -16.01
N SER A 53 -17.35 2.86 -15.66
CA SER A 53 -18.33 2.49 -16.66
C SER A 53 -18.51 3.69 -17.61
N PRO A 54 -18.43 3.48 -18.94
CA PRO A 54 -18.54 4.55 -19.91
C PRO A 54 -19.90 5.27 -19.87
#